data_AF-A0A0B1SRF1-F1
#
_entry.id   AF-A0A0B1SRF1-F1
#
_cell.length_a   1.000
_cell.length_b   1.000
_cell.length_c   1.000
_cell.angle_alpha   90.00
_cell.angle_beta   90.00
_cell.angle_gamma   90.00
#
_symmetry.space_group_name_H-M   'P 1'
#
loop_
_entity.id
_entity.type
_entity.pdbx_description
1 polymer ?
#
loop_
_entity_poly.entity_id
_entity_poly.type
_entity_poly.pdbx_seq_one_letter_code
_entity_poly.pdbx_strand_id
1 'polypeptide(L)'
;MQRKVDEVSEKFTSDRKLQVGSKARAEKIRTYNFQHDRVTDHRLQLQVPNVEEFLRGQDTLDNVIQKLGEMYKQERLKYILDNCILD
;
A
#
# COMPACT_ATOMS: atom_id res chain seq x y z
N MET A 1 14.97 -31.78 -7.06
CA MET A 1 14.61 -31.04 -5.84
C MET A 1 15.11 -29.59 -5.90
N GLN A 2 16.40 -29.38 -6.18
CA GLN A 2 17.02 -28.05 -6.30
C GLN A 2 16.28 -27.06 -7.23
N ARG A 3 15.99 -27.46 -8.48
CA ARG A 3 15.26 -26.61 -9.44
C ARG A 3 13.93 -26.03 -8.93
N LYS A 4 13.16 -26.79 -8.15
CA LYS A 4 11.88 -26.31 -7.59
C LYS A 4 12.10 -25.27 -6.48
N VAL A 5 13.18 -25.41 -5.71
CA VAL A 5 13.56 -24.44 -4.67
C VAL A 5 14.00 -23.14 -5.34
N ASP A 6 14.80 -23.23 -6.40
CA ASP A 6 15.28 -22.08 -7.15
C ASP A 6 14.11 -21.33 -7.81
N GLU A 7 13.18 -22.03 -8.45
CA GLU A 7 11.98 -21.46 -9.07
C GLU A 7 11.08 -20.72 -8.05
N VAL A 8 10.86 -21.30 -6.87
CA VAL A 8 10.09 -20.65 -5.80
C VAL A 8 10.82 -19.41 -5.27
N SER A 9 12.14 -19.50 -5.11
CA SER A 9 12.99 -18.38 -4.66
C SER A 9 12.98 -17.21 -5.66
N GLU A 10 13.09 -17.51 -6.95
CA GLU A 10 13.04 -16.53 -8.03
C GLU A 10 11.69 -15.81 -8.06
N LYS A 11 10.59 -16.56 -7.99
CA LYS A 11 9.23 -16.00 -7.94
C LYS A 11 9.05 -15.10 -6.73
N PHE A 12 9.44 -15.58 -5.54
CA PHE A 12 9.37 -14.78 -4.31
C PHE A 12 10.19 -13.49 -4.41
N THR A 13 11.39 -13.57 -4.98
CA THR A 13 12.27 -12.40 -5.14
C THR A 13 11.68 -11.38 -6.12
N SER A 14 11.08 -11.85 -7.22
CA SER A 14 10.39 -11.01 -8.20
C SER A 14 9.18 -10.31 -7.57
N ASP A 15 8.31 -11.06 -6.90
CA ASP A 15 7.12 -10.53 -6.24
C ASP A 15 7.50 -9.49 -5.17
N ARG A 16 8.53 -9.79 -4.37
CA ARG A 16 9.05 -8.85 -3.36
C ARG A 16 9.59 -7.58 -4.02
N LYS A 17 10.29 -7.69 -5.15
CA LYS A 17 10.83 -6.53 -5.88
C LYS A 17 9.69 -5.65 -6.41
N LEU A 18 8.61 -6.24 -6.92
CA LEU A 18 7.42 -5.52 -7.35
C LEU A 18 6.71 -4.80 -6.19
N GLN A 19 6.59 -5.47 -5.03
CA GLN A 19 5.93 -4.88 -3.86
C GLN A 19 6.73 -3.76 -3.19
N VAL A 20 8.04 -3.91 -3.10
CA VAL A 20 8.93 -2.96 -2.41
C VAL A 20 9.37 -1.80 -3.32
N GLY A 21 9.34 -2.01 -4.64
CA GLY A 21 9.81 -1.03 -5.61
C GLY A 21 11.34 -0.84 -5.56
N SER A 22 11.79 0.38 -5.84
CA SER A 22 13.21 0.74 -5.89
C SER A 22 13.82 1.05 -4.52
N LYS A 23 13.00 1.06 -3.45
CA LYS A 23 13.34 1.58 -2.11
C LYS A 23 13.72 3.06 -2.10
N ALA A 24 13.42 3.82 -3.15
CA ALA A 24 13.65 5.26 -3.17
C ALA A 24 12.73 5.97 -2.17
N ARG A 25 13.24 7.04 -1.55
CA ARG A 25 12.45 7.87 -0.61
C ARG A 25 11.21 8.49 -1.25
N ALA A 26 11.23 8.70 -2.57
CA ALA A 26 10.11 9.22 -3.33
C ALA A 26 8.93 8.23 -3.43
N GLU A 27 9.19 6.92 -3.33
CA GLU A 27 8.20 5.85 -3.44
C GLU A 27 7.56 5.45 -2.09
N LYS A 28 7.88 6.19 -1.02
CA LYS A 28 7.34 5.88 0.31
C LYS A 28 5.81 5.95 0.32
N ILE A 29 5.17 4.97 0.95
CA ILE A 29 3.72 4.95 1.10
C ILE A 29 3.21 5.82 2.26
N ARG A 30 4.05 6.03 3.30
CA ARG A 30 3.69 6.78 4.52
C ARG A 30 4.87 7.54 5.09
N THR A 31 4.59 8.64 5.80
CA THR A 31 5.53 9.32 6.70
C THR A 31 4.97 9.30 8.12
N TYR A 32 5.74 8.84 9.10
CA TYR A 32 5.41 8.96 10.53
C TYR A 32 6.19 10.15 11.12
N ASN A 33 5.50 11.12 11.71
CA ASN A 33 6.09 12.33 12.25
C ASN A 33 5.75 12.48 13.74
N PHE A 34 6.67 12.05 14.59
CA PHE A 34 6.51 12.07 16.05
C PHE A 34 6.56 13.50 16.63
N GLN A 35 7.31 14.42 16.02
CA GLN A 35 7.39 15.81 16.49
C GLN A 35 6.07 16.56 16.32
N HIS A 36 5.30 16.22 15.29
CA HIS A 36 4.01 16.83 14.98
C HIS A 36 2.84 15.87 15.27
N ASP A 37 3.11 14.79 15.99
CA ASP A 37 2.17 13.73 16.38
C ASP A 37 1.18 13.32 15.27
N ARG A 38 1.71 12.94 14.09
CA ARG A 38 0.87 12.56 12.95
C ARG A 38 1.50 11.52 12.03
N VAL A 39 0.63 10.82 11.32
CA VAL A 39 0.95 9.95 10.18
C VAL A 39 0.38 10.56 8.91
N THR A 40 1.17 10.57 7.83
CA THR A 40 0.70 10.96 6.49
C THR A 40 0.76 9.75 5.59
N ASP A 41 -0.39 9.30 5.06
CA ASP A 41 -0.45 8.27 4.02
C ASP A 41 -0.48 8.94 2.63
N HIS A 42 0.59 8.73 1.85
CA HIS A 42 0.77 9.39 0.55
C HIS A 42 -0.10 8.78 -0.54
N ARG A 43 -0.62 7.56 -0.34
CA ARG A 43 -1.50 6.91 -1.31
C ARG A 43 -2.90 7.53 -1.26
N LEU A 44 -3.39 7.81 -0.05
CA LEU A 44 -4.68 8.47 0.17
C LEU A 44 -4.60 10.00 0.25
N GLN A 45 -3.38 10.57 0.29
CA GLN A 45 -3.15 11.98 0.66
C GLN A 45 -3.81 12.37 1.99
N LEU A 46 -3.86 11.43 2.94
CA LEU A 46 -4.55 11.57 4.22
C LEU A 46 -3.54 11.83 5.35
N GLN A 47 -3.89 12.73 6.27
CA GLN A 47 -3.16 12.93 7.51
C GLN A 47 -4.00 12.42 8.69
N VAL A 48 -3.40 11.63 9.56
CA VAL A 48 -4.01 11.04 10.76
C VAL A 48 -3.24 11.56 11.97
N PRO A 49 -3.89 12.19 12.97
CA PRO A 49 -3.24 12.60 14.21
C PRO A 49 -2.90 11.37 15.08
N ASN A 50 -2.15 11.58 16.16
CA ASN A 50 -1.82 10.54 17.15
C ASN A 50 -1.06 9.36 16.54
N VAL A 51 0.26 9.54 16.38
CA VAL A 51 1.13 8.51 15.78
C VAL A 51 1.16 7.24 16.63
N GLU A 52 1.03 7.37 17.95
CA GLU A 52 1.11 6.25 18.88
C GLU A 52 -0.11 5.34 18.75
N GLU A 53 -1.32 5.91 18.73
CA GLU A 53 -2.56 5.18 18.50
C GLU A 53 -2.55 4.46 17.14
N PHE A 54 -2.06 5.15 16.10
CA PHE A 54 -1.93 4.54 14.78
C PHE A 54 -1.00 3.32 14.79
N LEU A 55 0.12 3.40 15.51
CA LEU A 55 1.08 2.30 15.63
C LEU A 55 0.59 1.15 16.50
N ARG A 56 -0.39 1.39 17.40
CA ARG A 56 -1.07 0.33 18.15
C ARG A 56 -1.98 -0.54 17.28
N GLY A 57 -2.25 -0.12 16.03
CA GLY A 57 -2.99 -0.91 15.05
C GLY A 57 -4.47 -1.08 15.42
N GLN A 58 -5.05 -0.07 16.05
CA GLN A 58 -6.46 -0.02 16.42
C GLN A 58 -7.29 0.66 15.30
N ASP A 59 -8.44 1.21 15.65
CA ASP A 59 -9.44 1.80 14.74
C ASP A 59 -8.84 2.78 13.71
N THR A 60 -7.86 3.59 14.10
CA THR A 60 -7.23 4.58 13.19
C THR A 60 -6.52 3.91 12.01
N LEU A 61 -5.79 2.82 12.22
CA LEU A 61 -5.15 2.07 11.16
C LEU A 61 -6.19 1.32 10.30
N ASP A 62 -7.18 0.71 10.94
CA ASP A 62 -8.25 -0.01 10.25
C ASP A 62 -9.04 0.89 9.31
N ASN A 63 -9.35 2.12 9.75
CA ASN A 63 -9.97 3.15 8.93
C ASN A 63 -9.14 3.49 7.69
N VAL A 64 -7.81 3.61 7.82
CA VAL A 64 -6.92 3.84 6.67
C VAL A 64 -6.91 2.64 5.71
N ILE A 65 -6.89 1.42 6.24
CA ILE A 65 -6.93 0.19 5.43
C ILE A 65 -8.25 0.10 4.67
N GLN A 66 -9.39 0.38 5.32
CA GLN A 66 -10.70 0.38 4.67
C GLN A 66 -10.74 1.39 3.52
N LYS A 67 -10.31 2.63 3.75
CA LYS A 67 -10.27 3.67 2.71
C LYS A 67 -9.39 3.30 1.52
N LEU A 68 -8.24 2.66 1.76
CA LEU A 68 -7.39 2.13 0.68
C LEU A 68 -8.11 1.06 -0.14
N GLY A 69 -8.82 0.16 0.53
CA GLY A 69 -9.61 -0.88 -0.13
C GLY A 69 -10.75 -0.31 -0.97
N GLU A 70 -11.44 0.72 -0.46
CA GLU A 70 -12.48 1.44 -1.19
C GLU A 70 -11.92 2.16 -2.42
N MET A 71 -10.83 2.91 -2.27
CA MET A 71 -10.15 3.60 -3.37
C MET A 71 -9.76 2.61 -4.48
N TYR A 72 -9.13 1.49 -4.12
CA TYR A 72 -8.75 0.45 -5.07
C TYR A 72 -9.95 -0.13 -5.82
N LYS A 73 -11.07 -0.40 -5.13
CA LYS A 73 -12.30 -0.89 -5.77
C LYS A 73 -12.84 0.12 -6.78
N GLN A 74 -12.85 1.41 -6.44
CA GLN A 74 -13.33 2.49 -7.31
C GLN A 74 -12.44 2.64 -8.55
N GLU A 75 -11.12 2.70 -8.37
CA GLU A 75 -10.15 2.79 -9.47
C GLU A 75 -10.25 1.59 -10.41
N ARG A 76 -10.37 0.38 -9.85
CA ARG A 76 -10.53 -0.85 -10.63
C ARG A 76 -11.84 -0.89 -11.39
N LEU A 77 -12.94 -0.49 -10.76
CA LEU A 77 -14.25 -0.41 -11.42
C LEU A 77 -14.20 0.58 -12.60
N LYS A 78 -13.64 1.76 -12.36
CA LYS A 78 -13.44 2.77 -13.40
C LYS A 78 -12.61 2.24 -14.56
N TYR A 79 -11.48 1.60 -14.26
CA TYR A 79 -10.62 0.99 -15.29
C TYR A 79 -11.40 -0.02 -16.16
N ILE A 80 -12.20 -0.89 -15.55
CA ILE A 80 -13.01 -1.88 -16.27
C ILE A 80 -14.07 -1.19 -17.15
N LEU A 81 -14.75 -0.17 -16.65
CA LEU A 81 -15.73 0.60 -17.44
C LEU A 81 -15.06 1.25 -18.66
N ASP A 82 -13.91 1.88 -18.45
CA ASP A 82 -13.18 2.64 -19.47
C ASP A 82 -12.54 1.72 -20.54
N ASN A 83 -12.11 0.50 -20.18
CA ASN A 83 -11.30 -0.36 -21.06
C ASN A 83 -11.97 -1.69 -21.48
N CYS A 84 -13.15 -2.02 -20.93
CA CYS A 84 -13.82 -3.30 -21.25
C CYS A 84 -15.29 -3.15 -21.68
N ILE A 85 -15.91 -1.99 -21.45
CA ILE A 85 -17.35 -1.80 -21.74
C ILE A 85 -17.58 -0.71 -22.80
N LEU A 86 -16.60 0.17 -23.03
CA LEU A 86 -16.67 1.24 -24.04
C LEU A 86 -15.94 0.90 -25.36
N ASP A 87 -15.43 -0.33 -25.50
CA ASP A 87 -15.00 -0.94 -26.76
C ASP A 87 -16.10 -1.86 -27.32
#